data_AF-A0A067M517-F1
#
_entry.id   AF-A0A067M517-F1
#
_cell.length_a   1.000
_cell.length_b   1.000
_cell.length_c   1.000
_cell.angle_alpha   90.00
_cell.angle_beta   90.00
_cell.angle_gamma   90.00
#
_symmetry.space_group_name_H-M   'P 1'
#
loop_
_entity.id
_entity.type
_entity.pdbx_description
1 polymer ?
#
loop_
_entity_poly.entity_id
_entity_poly.type
_entity_poly.pdbx_seq_one_letter_code
_entity_poly.pdbx_strand_id
1 'polypeptide(L)'
;MPRTGYTKMFRSTFCAFTPVHQHRASHARVGGGDAPPVNGAAPRPPPAAQRRNIHPVFNGAICDENGIFLAEGTAPPFSANPDQTDWSPFASRAAFELAELVYTKIQMSEQNMDDLMEIWAATLVPHGARPPFANTKEMHSAIDSISHGDAPWQSFKVSYAGPTPESDAPSWMSKSHVVWFRDPLVLLRNMLKNTEFKGRTDYAPYQEFVDGMRKWCNFMSGNWSWRMYCD
;
A
#
# COMPACT_ATOMS: atom_id res chain seq x y z
N MET A 1 -8.00 -14.92 14.09
CA MET A 1 -7.95 -13.57 13.48
C MET A 1 -6.80 -13.55 12.49
N PRO A 2 -7.03 -13.40 11.17
CA PRO A 2 -5.96 -13.43 10.17
C PRO A 2 -5.12 -12.15 10.21
N ARG A 3 -3.81 -12.29 9.98
CA ARG A 3 -2.74 -11.29 10.13
C ARG A 3 -3.06 -9.94 9.48
N THR A 4 -3.54 -8.96 10.25
CA THR A 4 -3.59 -7.54 9.84
C THR A 4 -2.26 -6.81 10.09
N GLY A 5 -1.33 -7.40 10.87
CA GLY A 5 -0.10 -6.76 11.34
C GLY A 5 0.95 -6.54 10.24
N TYR A 6 1.37 -7.60 9.55
CA TYR A 6 2.36 -7.46 8.45
C TYR A 6 1.85 -6.48 7.38
N THR A 7 0.58 -6.60 6.99
CA THR A 7 -0.07 -5.71 6.00
C THR A 7 -0.09 -4.24 6.42
N LYS A 8 -0.19 -3.93 7.72
CA LYS A 8 -0.13 -2.55 8.24
C LYS A 8 1.27 -1.97 8.15
N MET A 9 2.31 -2.76 8.45
CA MET A 9 3.70 -2.34 8.30
C MET A 9 4.04 -2.08 6.83
N PHE A 10 3.60 -2.95 5.90
CA PHE A 10 3.73 -2.70 4.45
C PHE A 10 3.04 -1.40 4.01
N ARG A 11 1.84 -1.10 4.53
CA ARG A 11 1.12 0.13 4.14
C ARG A 11 1.89 1.40 4.53
N SER A 12 2.70 1.36 5.59
CA SER A 12 3.56 2.48 6.01
C SER A 12 4.81 2.60 5.14
N THR A 13 5.49 1.50 4.81
CA THR A 13 6.67 1.50 3.91
C THR A 13 6.35 1.87 2.46
N PHE A 14 5.08 1.78 2.06
CA PHE A 14 4.58 2.20 0.75
C PHE A 14 4.08 3.66 0.71
N CYS A 15 3.82 4.29 1.86
CA CYS A 15 3.30 5.65 1.96
C CYS A 15 4.13 6.51 2.92
N ALA A 16 5.45 6.60 2.70
CA ALA A 16 6.23 7.70 3.26
C ALA A 16 6.13 8.92 2.33
N PHE A 17 4.92 9.47 2.21
CA PHE A 17 4.70 10.85 1.76
C PHE A 17 4.04 11.57 2.94
N THR A 18 4.76 12.52 3.52
CA THR A 18 4.30 13.38 4.61
C THR A 18 3.00 14.08 4.19
N PRO A 19 1.86 13.89 4.88
CA PRO A 19 0.72 14.74 4.64
C PRO A 19 1.00 16.10 5.27
N VAL A 20 1.08 17.12 4.41
CA VAL A 20 0.93 18.53 4.76
C VAL A 20 -0.28 18.68 5.69
N HIS A 21 -0.09 19.42 6.78
CA HIS A 21 -1.09 19.80 7.77
C HIS A 21 -2.45 20.09 7.14
N GLN A 22 -3.44 19.24 7.42
CA GLN A 22 -4.83 19.61 7.28
C GLN A 22 -5.36 19.95 8.68
N HIS A 23 -5.56 21.24 8.92
CA HIS A 23 -6.16 21.78 10.13
C HIS A 23 -7.47 21.06 10.43
N ARG A 24 -7.52 20.43 11.61
CA ARG A 24 -8.72 19.85 12.18
C ARG A 24 -9.65 21.00 12.58
N ALA A 25 -10.65 21.30 11.77
CA ALA A 25 -11.72 22.21 12.17
C ALA A 25 -12.53 21.56 13.30
N SER A 26 -12.39 22.12 14.50
CA SER A 26 -13.19 21.81 15.67
C SER A 26 -14.63 22.33 15.47
N HIS A 27 -15.57 21.42 15.23
CA HIS A 27 -16.99 21.76 15.30
C HIS A 27 -17.45 21.80 16.75
N ALA A 28 -17.72 23.02 17.23
CA ALA A 28 -18.40 23.29 18.48
C ALA A 28 -19.82 22.68 18.46
N ARG A 29 -20.20 22.02 19.56
CA ARG A 29 -21.60 21.63 19.82
C ARG A 29 -22.42 22.91 20.04
N VAL A 30 -23.39 23.16 19.17
CA VAL A 30 -24.47 24.13 19.40
C VAL A 30 -25.74 23.35 19.67
N GLY A 31 -26.47 23.81 20.69
CA GLY A 31 -27.54 23.12 21.40
C GLY A 31 -28.77 22.77 20.57
N GLY A 32 -29.57 21.87 21.15
CA GLY A 32 -30.81 21.37 20.58
C GLY A 32 -31.91 22.43 20.55
N GLY A 33 -32.67 22.38 19.46
CA GLY A 33 -33.98 22.99 19.30
C GLY A 33 -34.80 22.08 18.39
N ASP A 34 -35.94 21.63 18.89
CA ASP A 34 -36.85 20.69 18.24
C ASP A 34 -37.37 21.22 16.89
N ALA A 35 -37.18 20.43 15.83
CA ALA A 35 -37.82 20.63 14.53
C ALA A 35 -38.92 19.56 14.34
N PRO A 36 -40.14 19.95 13.88
CA PRO A 36 -41.25 19.02 13.73
C PRO A 36 -41.04 18.04 12.57
N PRO A 37 -41.69 16.86 12.59
CA PRO A 37 -41.43 15.80 11.63
C PRO A 37 -42.00 16.14 10.25
N VAL A 38 -41.13 16.32 9.25
CA VAL A 38 -41.53 16.40 7.84
C VAL A 38 -41.68 14.97 7.30
N ASN A 39 -42.90 14.45 7.38
CA ASN A 39 -43.31 13.27 6.63
C ASN A 39 -43.40 13.64 5.14
N GLY A 40 -42.40 13.24 4.35
CA GLY A 40 -42.42 13.48 2.91
C GLY A 40 -41.08 13.22 2.20
N ALA A 41 -40.39 12.11 2.51
CA ALA A 41 -39.31 11.67 1.64
C ALA A 41 -39.91 11.05 0.38
N ALA A 42 -39.75 11.70 -0.76
CA ALA A 42 -40.09 11.14 -2.07
C ALA A 42 -39.43 9.75 -2.24
N PRO A 43 -40.04 8.81 -2.98
CA PRO A 43 -39.43 7.51 -3.25
C PRO A 43 -38.05 7.72 -3.84
N ARG A 44 -37.05 7.03 -3.29
CA ARG A 44 -35.69 7.05 -3.82
C ARG A 44 -35.78 6.67 -5.32
N PRO A 45 -35.22 7.47 -6.25
CA PRO A 45 -35.28 7.12 -7.67
C PRO A 45 -34.74 5.70 -7.87
N PRO A 46 -35.29 4.94 -8.82
CA PRO A 46 -34.82 3.60 -9.11
C PRO A 46 -33.30 3.65 -9.35
N PRO A 47 -32.55 2.65 -8.88
CA PRO A 47 -31.12 2.62 -9.11
C PRO A 47 -30.87 2.75 -10.61
N ALA A 48 -30.06 3.74 -10.98
CA ALA A 48 -29.68 4.03 -12.35
C ALA A 48 -29.25 2.72 -13.05
N ALA A 49 -29.64 2.56 -14.31
CA ALA A 49 -29.30 1.36 -15.06
C ALA A 49 -27.78 1.34 -15.29
N GLN A 50 -27.07 0.51 -14.51
CA GLN A 50 -25.62 0.38 -14.59
C GLN A 50 -25.28 -0.79 -15.53
N ARG A 51 -24.57 -0.50 -16.62
CA ARG A 51 -24.07 -1.51 -17.56
C ARG A 51 -22.55 -1.52 -17.54
N ARG A 52 -21.96 -2.71 -17.34
CA ARG A 52 -20.51 -2.91 -17.39
C ARG A 52 -20.16 -3.91 -18.49
N ASN A 53 -19.40 -3.48 -19.49
CA ASN A 53 -18.89 -4.33 -20.55
C ASN A 53 -17.40 -4.60 -20.29
N ILE A 54 -16.99 -5.86 -20.29
CA ILE A 54 -15.58 -6.27 -20.16
C ILE A 54 -14.98 -6.39 -21.57
N HIS A 55 -13.69 -6.06 -21.73
CA HIS A 55 -13.00 -6.22 -23.00
C HIS A 55 -13.01 -7.69 -23.46
N PRO A 56 -13.38 -8.00 -24.72
CA PRO A 56 -13.54 -9.37 -25.18
C PRO A 56 -12.21 -10.17 -25.17
N VAL A 57 -11.10 -9.52 -25.53
CA VAL A 57 -9.75 -10.12 -25.53
C VAL A 57 -9.08 -10.01 -24.16
N PHE A 58 -8.90 -8.79 -23.63
CA PHE A 58 -8.34 -8.53 -22.30
C PHE A 58 -9.35 -8.72 -21.16
N ASN A 59 -9.93 -9.91 -21.05
CA ASN A 59 -11.00 -10.19 -20.09
C ASN A 59 -10.50 -10.52 -18.67
N GLY A 60 -9.18 -10.55 -18.44
CA GLY A 60 -8.59 -10.86 -17.15
C GLY A 60 -8.84 -12.31 -16.69
N ALA A 61 -9.11 -13.23 -17.63
CA ALA A 61 -9.28 -14.64 -17.32
C ALA A 61 -8.03 -15.23 -16.65
N ILE A 62 -8.27 -16.15 -15.71
CA ILE A 62 -7.21 -16.78 -14.92
C ILE A 62 -6.34 -17.63 -15.86
N CYS A 63 -5.03 -17.48 -15.76
CA CYS A 63 -4.05 -18.24 -16.53
C CYS A 63 -2.92 -18.76 -15.63
N ASP A 64 -2.18 -19.76 -16.13
CA ASP A 64 -0.97 -20.26 -15.50
C ASP A 64 0.26 -19.35 -15.78
N GLU A 65 1.43 -19.76 -15.29
CA GLU A 65 2.69 -19.03 -15.47
C GLU A 65 3.15 -18.90 -16.94
N ASN A 66 2.62 -19.74 -17.84
CA ASN A 66 2.91 -19.72 -19.27
C ASN A 66 1.86 -18.89 -20.05
N GLY A 67 0.87 -18.31 -19.35
CA GLY A 67 -0.21 -17.55 -19.97
C GLY A 67 -1.31 -18.43 -20.58
N ILE A 68 -1.36 -19.72 -20.25
CA ILE A 68 -2.41 -20.62 -20.71
C ILE A 68 -3.63 -20.45 -19.80
N PHE A 69 -4.80 -20.19 -20.40
CA PHE A 69 -6.03 -20.01 -19.64
C PHE A 69 -6.43 -21.29 -18.89
N LEU A 70 -6.76 -21.13 -17.61
CA LEU A 70 -7.23 -22.19 -16.75
C LEU A 70 -8.73 -22.37 -16.90
N ALA A 71 -9.21 -23.60 -16.66
CA ALA A 71 -10.64 -23.89 -16.65
C ALA A 71 -11.37 -23.06 -15.58
N GLU A 72 -12.61 -22.68 -15.86
CA GLU A 72 -13.44 -21.93 -14.92
C GLU A 72 -13.62 -22.74 -13.62
N GLY A 73 -13.40 -22.10 -12.47
CA GLY A 73 -13.48 -22.76 -11.16
C GLY A 73 -12.22 -23.50 -10.71
N THR A 74 -11.10 -23.42 -11.44
CA THR A 74 -9.82 -23.96 -10.99
C THR A 74 -9.44 -23.38 -9.62
N ALA A 75 -9.27 -24.24 -8.62
CA ALA A 75 -8.88 -23.82 -7.29
C ALA A 75 -7.47 -23.20 -7.33
N PRO A 76 -7.23 -22.09 -6.60
CA PRO A 76 -5.89 -21.54 -6.52
C PRO A 76 -4.94 -22.56 -5.88
N PRO A 77 -3.65 -22.55 -6.26
CA PRO A 77 -2.66 -23.39 -5.60
C PRO A 77 -2.67 -23.13 -4.09
N PHE A 78 -2.48 -24.19 -3.30
CA PHE A 78 -2.46 -24.10 -1.85
C PHE A 78 -1.35 -23.14 -1.42
N SER A 79 -1.73 -21.95 -0.96
CA SER A 79 -0.81 -21.09 -0.23
C SER A 79 -0.69 -21.69 1.17
N ALA A 80 0.47 -22.26 1.50
CA ALA A 80 0.78 -22.54 2.90
C ALA A 80 0.59 -21.23 3.66
N ASN A 81 -0.42 -21.16 4.51
CA ASN A 81 -0.55 -20.00 5.39
C ASN A 81 0.74 -19.95 6.21
N PRO A 82 1.43 -18.80 6.27
CA PRO A 82 2.62 -18.69 7.09
C PRO A 82 2.24 -19.12 8.52
N ASP A 83 3.05 -20.01 9.07
CA ASP A 83 2.81 -20.60 10.39
C ASP A 83 2.45 -19.49 11.38
N GLN A 84 1.36 -19.64 12.13
CA GLN A 84 0.86 -18.55 12.99
C GLN A 84 1.86 -18.17 14.08
N THR A 85 2.84 -19.03 14.35
CA THR A 85 3.94 -18.79 15.29
C THR A 85 5.21 -18.24 14.67
N ASP A 86 5.31 -18.16 13.33
CA ASP A 86 6.48 -17.58 12.67
C ASP A 86 6.41 -16.06 12.64
N TRP A 87 7.25 -15.44 13.48
CA TRP A 87 7.43 -13.99 13.58
C TRP A 87 8.67 -13.49 12.85
N SER A 88 9.36 -14.36 12.10
CA SER A 88 10.57 -14.00 11.36
C SER A 88 10.33 -12.74 10.49
N PRO A 89 11.29 -11.80 10.45
CA PRO A 89 12.63 -11.84 11.06
C PRO A 89 12.68 -11.45 12.56
N PHE A 90 11.55 -11.15 13.18
CA PHE A 90 11.49 -10.76 14.58
C PHE A 90 11.61 -11.98 15.50
N ALA A 91 12.35 -11.81 16.61
CA ALA A 91 12.54 -12.86 17.60
C ALA A 91 11.25 -13.28 18.32
N SER A 92 10.22 -12.43 18.33
CA SER A 92 8.95 -12.71 18.98
C SER A 92 7.82 -11.81 18.45
N ARG A 93 6.58 -12.20 18.78
CA ARG A 93 5.39 -11.35 18.59
C ARG A 93 5.55 -9.97 19.23
N ALA A 94 6.10 -9.91 20.44
CA ALA A 94 6.28 -8.65 21.16
C ALA A 94 7.26 -7.72 20.44
N ALA A 95 8.35 -8.27 19.89
CA ALA A 95 9.30 -7.51 19.07
C ALA A 95 8.64 -6.96 17.80
N PHE A 96 7.84 -7.78 17.10
CA PHE A 96 7.07 -7.33 15.94
C PHE A 96 6.09 -6.20 16.28
N GLU A 97 5.26 -6.37 17.31
CA GLU A 97 4.25 -5.39 17.70
C GLU A 97 4.88 -4.08 18.21
N LEU A 98 6.00 -4.17 18.92
CA LEU A 98 6.78 -3.02 19.34
C LEU A 98 7.32 -2.26 18.13
N ALA A 99 7.97 -2.95 17.18
CA ALA A 99 8.47 -2.34 15.95
C ALA A 99 7.33 -1.67 15.16
N GLU A 100 6.18 -2.34 15.01
CA GLU A 100 5.00 -1.75 14.35
C GLU A 100 4.59 -0.45 15.07
N LEU A 101 4.50 -0.46 16.40
CA LEU A 101 4.10 0.71 17.16
C LEU A 101 5.10 1.86 17.02
N VAL A 102 6.38 1.62 17.35
CA VAL A 102 7.40 2.68 17.45
C VAL A 102 7.81 3.23 16.09
N TYR A 103 7.91 2.37 15.08
CA TYR A 103 8.35 2.76 13.75
C TYR A 103 7.20 3.33 12.90
N THR A 104 6.03 2.67 12.89
CA THR A 104 4.94 3.05 11.95
C THR A 104 3.94 4.03 12.54
N LYS A 105 3.61 3.94 13.84
CA LYS A 105 2.50 4.69 14.44
C LYS A 105 2.96 5.96 15.15
N ILE A 106 3.97 5.85 16.01
CA ILE A 106 4.42 6.99 16.83
C ILE A 106 5.71 7.63 16.30
N GLN A 107 6.43 6.97 15.39
CA GLN A 107 7.69 7.47 14.80
C GLN A 107 8.66 7.98 15.87
N MET A 108 8.92 7.13 16.86
CA MET A 108 9.80 7.46 17.99
C MET A 108 11.21 7.76 17.49
N SER A 109 11.88 8.76 18.10
CA SER A 109 13.30 9.04 17.78
C SER A 109 14.18 7.86 18.17
N GLU A 110 15.30 7.68 17.47
CA GLU A 110 16.25 6.60 17.75
C GLU A 110 16.76 6.66 19.20
N GLN A 111 17.09 7.86 19.70
CA GLN A 111 17.50 8.04 21.10
C GLN A 111 16.42 7.60 22.09
N ASN A 112 15.15 7.99 21.88
CA ASN A 112 14.08 7.61 22.80
C ASN A 112 13.80 6.11 22.77
N MET A 113 14.02 5.46 21.62
CA MET A 113 13.90 4.01 21.48
C MET A 113 15.04 3.30 22.22
N ASP A 114 16.27 3.80 22.14
CA ASP A 114 17.40 3.29 22.90
C ASP A 114 17.16 3.44 24.41
N ASP A 115 16.71 4.62 24.86
CA ASP A 115 16.36 4.89 26.26
C ASP A 115 15.23 3.95 26.73
N LEU A 116 14.21 3.71 25.90
CA LEU A 116 13.13 2.76 26.21
C LEU A 116 13.65 1.34 26.41
N MET A 117 14.56 0.87 25.53
CA MET A 117 15.15 -0.46 25.65
C MET A 117 16.04 -0.57 26.88
N GLU A 118 16.76 0.48 27.25
CA GLU A 118 17.57 0.53 28.47
C GLU A 118 16.71 0.47 29.74
N ILE A 119 15.65 1.27 29.81
CA ILE A 119 14.68 1.25 30.93
C ILE A 119 14.05 -0.14 31.06
N TRP A 120 13.64 -0.73 29.93
CA TRP A 120 13.05 -2.06 29.94
C TRP A 120 14.09 -3.11 30.38
N ALA A 121 15.32 -3.04 29.88
CA ALA A 121 16.40 -3.94 30.27
C ALA A 121 16.66 -3.90 31.79
N ALA A 122 16.65 -2.71 32.40
CA ALA A 122 16.82 -2.55 33.84
C ALA A 122 15.79 -3.35 34.66
N THR A 123 14.53 -3.40 34.19
CA THR A 123 13.47 -4.20 34.86
C THR A 123 13.65 -5.71 34.67
N LEU A 124 14.41 -6.15 33.67
CA LEU A 124 14.59 -7.56 33.30
C LEU A 124 15.86 -8.19 33.89
N VAL A 125 16.78 -7.38 34.41
CA VAL A 125 18.03 -7.86 35.07
C VAL A 125 17.76 -8.95 36.12
N PRO A 126 16.78 -8.81 37.03
CA PRO A 126 16.51 -9.85 38.05
C PRO A 126 16.04 -11.18 37.46
N HIS A 127 15.53 -11.17 36.23
CA HIS A 127 14.96 -12.33 35.55
C HIS A 127 15.91 -12.97 34.54
N GLY A 128 17.12 -12.41 34.34
CA GLY A 128 18.07 -12.89 33.33
C GLY A 128 17.52 -12.80 31.89
N ALA A 129 16.51 -11.97 31.67
CA ALA A 129 15.83 -11.81 30.39
C ALA A 129 16.36 -10.59 29.62
N ARG A 130 15.97 -10.46 28.35
CA ARG A 130 16.35 -9.34 27.48
C ARG A 130 15.12 -8.61 26.96
N PRO A 131 15.21 -7.29 26.71
CA PRO A 131 14.16 -6.55 26.01
C PRO A 131 13.97 -7.08 24.58
N PRO A 132 12.87 -6.71 23.89
CA PRO A 132 12.59 -7.19 22.53
C PRO A 132 13.66 -6.83 21.50
N PHE A 133 14.37 -5.71 21.70
CA PHE A 133 15.55 -5.29 20.95
C PHE A 133 16.61 -4.76 21.93
N ALA A 134 17.88 -4.93 21.62
CA ALA A 134 18.98 -4.34 22.39
C ALA A 134 19.07 -2.82 22.19
N ASN A 135 18.72 -2.33 21.00
CA ASN A 135 18.71 -0.92 20.61
C ASN A 135 17.97 -0.73 19.28
N THR A 136 17.88 0.52 18.84
CA THR A 136 17.26 0.94 17.57
C THR A 136 17.92 0.28 16.36
N LYS A 137 19.24 0.09 16.37
CA LYS A 137 19.96 -0.53 15.26
C LYS A 137 19.52 -1.99 15.05
N GLU A 138 19.34 -2.76 16.12
CA GLU A 138 18.81 -4.12 16.01
C GLU A 138 17.37 -4.13 15.48
N MET A 139 16.53 -3.20 15.94
CA MET A 139 15.17 -3.06 15.42
C MET A 139 15.17 -2.73 13.91
N HIS A 140 15.98 -1.76 13.47
CA HIS A 140 16.07 -1.38 12.07
C HIS A 140 16.58 -2.54 11.22
N SER A 141 17.59 -3.28 11.70
CA SER A 141 18.08 -4.48 11.01
C SER A 141 17.00 -5.57 10.89
N ALA A 142 16.13 -5.71 11.90
CA ALA A 142 14.99 -6.62 11.82
C ALA A 142 13.96 -6.14 10.79
N ILE A 143 13.66 -4.83 10.73
CA ILE A 143 12.76 -4.25 9.73
C ILE A 143 13.32 -4.42 8.30
N ASP A 144 14.61 -4.15 8.11
CA ASP A 144 15.27 -4.24 6.80
C ASP A 144 15.42 -5.69 6.29
N SER A 145 15.34 -6.68 7.19
CA SER A 145 15.41 -8.10 6.84
C SER A 145 14.05 -8.73 6.55
N ILE A 146 12.96 -7.96 6.55
CA ILE A 146 11.63 -8.44 6.18
C ILE A 146 11.65 -8.83 4.70
N SER A 147 11.66 -10.14 4.43
CA SER A 147 11.63 -10.70 3.07
C SER A 147 10.23 -10.74 2.44
N HIS A 148 9.19 -10.61 3.25
CA HIS A 148 7.82 -10.61 2.78
C HIS A 148 7.60 -9.39 1.88
N GLY A 149 7.06 -9.57 0.68
CA GLY A 149 6.78 -8.44 -0.22
C GLY A 149 8.01 -7.58 -0.57
N ASP A 150 9.22 -8.14 -0.46
CA ASP A 150 10.46 -7.42 -0.69
C ASP A 150 10.54 -6.90 -2.13
N ALA A 151 10.93 -5.64 -2.24
CA ALA A 151 11.10 -4.88 -3.47
C ALA A 151 12.15 -3.80 -3.16
N PRO A 152 13.44 -4.16 -3.11
CA PRO A 152 14.48 -3.29 -2.60
C PRO A 152 14.59 -2.01 -3.44
N TRP A 153 14.90 -0.91 -2.78
CA TRP A 153 15.20 0.35 -3.46
C TRP A 153 16.48 0.19 -4.28
N GLN A 154 16.40 0.61 -5.54
CA GLN A 154 17.51 0.72 -6.46
C GLN A 154 17.74 2.19 -6.78
N SER A 155 18.96 2.53 -7.17
CA SER A 155 19.23 3.87 -7.68
C SER A 155 20.22 3.89 -8.82
N PHE A 156 20.07 4.93 -9.64
CA PHE A 156 21.05 5.30 -10.66
C PHE A 156 21.20 6.81 -10.68
N LYS A 157 22.35 7.26 -11.17
CA LYS A 157 22.65 8.68 -11.33
C LYS A 157 22.28 9.12 -12.74
N VAL A 158 21.57 10.23 -12.83
CA VAL A 158 21.28 10.92 -14.10
C VAL A 158 21.90 12.29 -14.09
N SER A 159 22.37 12.73 -15.26
CA SER A 159 22.81 14.10 -15.50
C SER A 159 22.31 14.53 -16.86
N TYR A 160 22.09 15.83 -17.01
CA TYR A 160 21.74 16.39 -18.31
C TYR A 160 22.94 16.25 -19.27
N ALA A 161 22.69 15.76 -20.48
CA ALA A 161 23.70 15.55 -21.51
C ALA A 161 23.42 16.38 -22.79
N GLY A 162 22.44 17.27 -22.75
CA GLY A 162 22.07 18.11 -23.89
C GLY A 162 22.86 19.42 -23.94
N PRO A 163 22.59 20.26 -24.97
CA PRO A 163 23.19 21.58 -25.08
C PRO A 163 22.76 22.49 -23.93
N THR A 164 23.74 23.06 -23.25
CA THR A 164 23.51 24.02 -22.16
C THR A 164 23.50 25.44 -22.74
N PRO A 165 22.59 26.33 -22.31
CA PRO A 165 22.62 27.74 -22.70
C PRO A 165 23.96 28.41 -22.36
N GLU A 166 24.45 29.30 -23.21
CA GLU A 166 25.71 30.03 -22.98
C GLU A 166 25.64 30.96 -21.76
N SER A 167 24.45 31.48 -21.44
CA SER A 167 24.18 32.26 -20.22
C SER A 167 22.94 31.72 -19.49
N ASP A 168 22.91 31.89 -18.17
CA ASP A 168 21.77 31.56 -17.31
C ASP A 168 21.30 30.10 -17.32
N ALA A 169 22.24 29.16 -17.49
CA ALA A 169 21.96 27.74 -17.38
C ALA A 169 21.41 27.37 -15.98
N PRO A 170 20.23 26.74 -15.89
CA PRO A 170 19.68 26.31 -14.62
C PRO A 170 20.58 25.31 -13.89
N SER A 171 20.69 25.43 -12.56
CA SER A 171 21.59 24.58 -11.77
C SER A 171 21.28 23.07 -11.82
N TRP A 172 20.08 22.69 -12.29
CA TRP A 172 19.75 21.28 -12.47
C TRP A 172 20.47 20.64 -13.67
N MET A 173 20.87 21.43 -14.68
CA MET A 173 21.58 20.95 -15.88
C MET A 173 23.04 20.60 -15.61
N SER A 174 23.65 21.20 -14.59
CA SER A 174 25.05 20.96 -14.22
C SER A 174 25.22 19.96 -13.07
N LYS A 175 24.13 19.48 -12.48
CA LYS A 175 24.13 18.57 -11.33
C LYS A 175 23.78 17.15 -11.74
N SER A 176 24.38 16.19 -11.02
CA SER A 176 23.97 14.80 -11.05
C SER A 176 22.89 14.56 -10.00
N HIS A 177 21.80 13.92 -10.40
CA HIS A 177 20.66 13.57 -9.55
C HIS A 177 20.60 12.06 -9.37
N VAL A 178 20.35 11.60 -8.14
CA VAL A 178 20.13 10.19 -7.85
C VAL A 178 18.64 9.91 -7.98
N VAL A 179 18.26 9.05 -8.92
CA VAL A 179 16.89 8.56 -9.07
C VAL A 179 16.77 7.28 -8.25
N TRP A 180 15.90 7.29 -7.25
CA TRP A 180 15.52 6.10 -6.49
C TRP A 180 14.25 5.49 -7.08
N PHE A 181 14.27 4.18 -7.30
CA PHE A 181 13.14 3.45 -7.85
C PHE A 181 13.07 2.04 -7.26
N ARG A 182 11.94 1.37 -7.45
CA ARG A 182 11.78 -0.07 -7.20
C ARG A 182 11.40 -0.74 -8.51
N ASP A 183 11.74 -2.01 -8.66
CA ASP A 183 11.30 -2.80 -9.82
C ASP A 183 9.75 -2.87 -9.84
N PRO A 184 9.09 -2.25 -10.84
CA PRO A 184 7.63 -2.22 -10.91
C PRO A 184 7.02 -3.62 -11.06
N LEU A 185 7.71 -4.54 -11.72
CA LEU A 185 7.24 -5.92 -11.92
C LEU A 185 7.27 -6.69 -10.60
N VAL A 186 8.32 -6.52 -9.80
CA VAL A 186 8.40 -7.13 -8.46
C VAL A 186 7.31 -6.56 -7.56
N LEU A 187 7.10 -5.24 -7.56
CA LEU A 187 6.02 -4.60 -6.82
C LEU A 187 4.64 -5.16 -7.21
N LEU A 188 4.35 -5.25 -8.52
CA LEU A 188 3.07 -5.75 -9.01
C LEU A 188 2.88 -7.22 -8.62
N ARG A 189 3.90 -8.06 -8.75
CA ARG A 189 3.87 -9.46 -8.30
C ARG A 189 3.59 -9.56 -6.80
N ASN A 190 4.21 -8.72 -5.98
CA ASN A 190 3.98 -8.70 -4.54
C ASN A 190 2.55 -8.26 -4.19
N MET A 191 2.01 -7.26 -4.89
CA MET A 191 0.61 -6.85 -4.74
C MET A 191 -0.36 -7.97 -5.15
N LEU A 192 -0.11 -8.65 -6.27
CA LEU A 192 -0.96 -9.74 -6.78
C LEU A 192 -0.92 -10.99 -5.90
N LYS A 193 0.24 -11.31 -5.30
CA LYS A 193 0.38 -12.42 -4.34
C LYS A 193 -0.37 -12.16 -3.02
N ASN A 194 -0.62 -10.90 -2.67
CA ASN A 194 -1.25 -10.55 -1.41
C ASN A 194 -2.78 -10.65 -1.51
N THR A 195 -3.36 -11.63 -0.82
CA THR A 195 -4.79 -11.93 -0.82
C THR A 195 -5.66 -10.79 -0.30
N GLU A 196 -5.11 -9.85 0.47
CA GLU A 196 -5.84 -8.64 0.91
C GLU A 196 -6.24 -7.74 -0.25
N PHE A 197 -5.54 -7.81 -1.39
CA PHE A 197 -5.89 -7.07 -2.59
C PHE A 197 -6.90 -7.79 -3.48
N LYS A 198 -7.31 -9.02 -3.13
CA LYS A 198 -8.31 -9.77 -3.90
C LYS A 198 -9.60 -8.95 -4.02
N GLY A 199 -10.04 -8.71 -5.26
CA GLY A 199 -11.24 -7.93 -5.56
C GLY A 199 -11.11 -6.42 -5.35
N ARG A 200 -9.92 -5.91 -5.00
CA ARG A 200 -9.64 -4.46 -4.90
C ARG A 200 -9.06 -3.88 -6.19
N THR A 201 -8.78 -4.72 -7.18
CA THR A 201 -8.21 -4.32 -8.47
C THR A 201 -9.00 -4.97 -9.59
N ASP A 202 -9.31 -4.17 -10.61
CA ASP A 202 -9.84 -4.68 -11.86
C ASP A 202 -8.70 -5.27 -12.69
N TYR A 203 -8.81 -6.54 -13.06
CA TYR A 203 -7.79 -7.24 -13.88
C TYR A 203 -8.03 -7.07 -15.38
N ALA A 204 -9.20 -6.56 -15.76
CA ALA A 204 -9.66 -6.44 -17.12
C ALA A 204 -10.09 -5.01 -17.41
N PRO A 205 -9.72 -4.44 -18.58
CA PRO A 205 -10.32 -3.21 -19.02
C PRO A 205 -11.83 -3.36 -19.20
N TYR A 206 -12.56 -2.31 -18.84
CA TYR A 206 -14.01 -2.32 -18.87
C TYR A 206 -14.59 -0.99 -19.30
N GLN A 207 -15.85 -1.03 -19.73
CA GLN A 207 -16.66 0.13 -20.01
C GLN A 207 -17.83 0.16 -19.06
N GLU A 208 -17.98 1.21 -18.27
CA GLU A 208 -19.09 1.37 -17.35
C GLU A 208 -20.01 2.51 -17.82
N PHE A 209 -21.31 2.23 -17.89
CA PHE A 209 -22.32 3.20 -18.27
C PHE A 209 -23.36 3.30 -17.16
N VAL A 210 -23.75 4.53 -16.83
CA VAL A 210 -24.82 4.85 -15.88
C VAL A 210 -25.80 5.74 -16.64
N ASP A 211 -27.04 5.28 -16.79
CA ASP A 211 -28.08 5.97 -17.57
C ASP A 211 -27.63 6.32 -19.01
N GLY A 212 -26.92 5.38 -19.65
CA GLY A 212 -26.39 5.53 -21.00
C GLY A 212 -25.13 6.40 -21.12
N MET A 213 -24.74 7.11 -20.05
CA MET A 213 -23.53 7.93 -20.04
C MET A 213 -22.30 7.15 -19.59
N ARG A 214 -21.18 7.36 -20.27
CA ARG A 214 -19.90 6.69 -19.95
C ARG A 214 -19.31 7.25 -18.66
N LYS A 215 -18.98 6.35 -17.74
CA LYS A 215 -18.27 6.65 -16.50
C LYS A 215 -16.81 6.19 -16.58
N TRP A 216 -15.91 7.04 -16.10
CA TRP A 216 -14.48 6.76 -15.96
C TRP A 216 -14.14 6.80 -14.47
N CYS A 217 -13.51 5.74 -13.96
CA CYS A 217 -13.24 5.58 -12.53
C CYS A 217 -11.76 5.32 -12.24
N ASN A 218 -11.10 4.51 -13.07
CA ASN A 218 -9.71 4.07 -12.88
C ASN A 218 -9.03 3.79 -14.22
N PHE A 219 -7.76 3.38 -14.17
CA PHE A 219 -6.96 3.04 -15.36
C PHE A 219 -7.67 2.02 -16.28
N MET A 220 -8.26 0.97 -15.69
CA MET A 220 -8.94 -0.09 -16.45
C MET A 220 -10.24 0.35 -17.09
N SER A 221 -10.88 1.42 -16.59
CA SER A 221 -12.06 1.99 -17.24
C SER A 221 -11.73 2.74 -18.54
N GLY A 222 -10.45 3.02 -18.81
CA GLY A 222 -9.94 3.81 -19.92
C GLY A 222 -10.20 3.21 -21.31
N ASN A 223 -10.18 4.07 -22.34
CA ASN A 223 -10.47 3.67 -23.72
C ASN A 223 -9.25 3.16 -24.50
N TRP A 224 -8.05 3.27 -23.91
CA TRP A 224 -6.81 2.93 -24.62
C TRP A 224 -6.80 1.47 -25.10
N SER A 225 -7.13 0.51 -24.23
CA SER A 225 -7.20 -0.91 -24.58
C SER A 225 -8.18 -1.21 -25.72
N TRP A 226 -9.32 -0.50 -25.74
CA TRP A 226 -10.35 -0.63 -26.76
C TRP A 226 -9.96 -0.04 -28.12
N ARG A 227 -8.98 0.87 -28.16
CA ARG A 227 -8.49 1.47 -29.41
C ARG A 227 -7.39 0.63 -30.07
N MET A 228 -6.65 -0.15 -29.27
CA MET A 228 -5.51 -0.93 -29.76
C MET A 228 -5.90 -2.23 -30.49
N TYR A 229 -7.16 -2.67 -30.37
CA TYR A 229 -7.66 -3.95 -30.93
C TYR A 229 -8.93 -3.79 -31.78
N CYS A 230 -9.27 -2.55 -32.13
CA CYS A 230 -10.32 -2.24 -33.10
C CYS A 230 -9.66 -1.78 -34.41
N ASP A 231 -8.98 -2.70 -35.09
CA ASP A 231 -8.69 -2.67 -36.53
C ASP A 231 -8.93 -4.07 -37.10
#